data_AF-A0A847NNN4-F1
#
_entry.id   AF-A0A847NNN4-F1
#
_cell.length_a   1.000
_cell.length_b   1.000
_cell.length_c   1.000
_cell.angle_alpha   90.00
_cell.angle_beta   90.00
_cell.angle_gamma   90.00
#
_symmetry.space_group_name_H-M   'P 1'
#
loop_
_entity.id
_entity.type
_entity.pdbx_description
1 polymer ?
#
loop_
_entity_poly.entity_id
_entity_poly.type
_entity_poly.pdbx_seq_one_letter_code
_entity_poly.pdbx_strand_id
1 'polypeptide(L)'
;MDRIYLEERKLVRKYSPTKSVLLNSLFILVVFYATWWIFQDPRGLMRMYTPYVGYMWCRWLLVVMIWIAYIFDFWPFKREWMYKTDPIKKGMIFTAITFFVFFVFLKVFFEFILGELAISYFSPSRLTSLGLTEFYALEYSAQAILMFAAIASWLSPSWVVAAENAPWGKLNQPTRGFSVFVVTFLLSMITYFVFFHSQMGILFDPWQQYTAITPPWWHNFADTVHGNFNIAWIMCCTVMVWVYETIWERYPFSLIKRDNLRRVCAFFGIIAMAFCFAFFFYYLQELIWGVHIRGDRRLYAPDWRWLHVGEIAIFWLVPVLFMKFYCNNGVNRFSKPVNVLLRTIISMAAAIVLYYVYYKTSHFLLGTQKGFSHPQQFPMIPMIWLINVMLINYWFMDGWPGWRLAGKAEEEVATEEDDFTNKNSLKGLLVGVLLGIIIYFVVVYFAPVVGKILTVIK
;
A
#
# COMPACT_ATOMS: atom_id res chain seq x y z
N MET A 1 -10.21 15.32 20.42
CA MET A 1 -10.42 14.86 19.03
C MET A 1 -10.94 13.44 19.17
N ASP A 2 -12.14 13.16 18.68
CA ASP A 2 -12.68 11.80 18.73
C ASP A 2 -11.79 10.91 17.87
N ARG A 3 -11.22 9.87 18.48
CA ARG A 3 -10.31 8.94 17.82
C ARG A 3 -11.14 8.03 16.91
N ILE A 4 -10.54 7.54 15.84
CA ILE A 4 -11.22 6.55 14.97
C ILE A 4 -11.35 5.21 15.72
N TYR A 5 -12.30 4.36 15.33
CA TYR A 5 -12.59 3.09 16.03
C TYR A 5 -11.35 2.22 16.19
N LEU A 6 -10.52 2.18 15.16
CA LEU A 6 -9.29 1.40 15.16
C LEU A 6 -8.25 1.91 16.16
N GLU A 7 -8.24 3.20 16.47
CA GLU A 7 -7.36 3.83 17.47
C GLU A 7 -7.92 3.73 18.89
N GLU A 8 -9.25 3.70 19.03
CA GLU A 8 -9.92 3.58 20.33
C GLU A 8 -9.96 2.13 20.83
N ARG A 9 -10.20 1.17 19.94
CA ARG A 9 -10.34 -0.22 20.35
C ARG A 9 -9.03 -0.77 20.90
N LYS A 10 -9.09 -1.40 22.06
CA LYS A 10 -8.00 -2.19 22.61
C LYS A 10 -8.23 -3.66 22.29
N LEU A 11 -7.25 -4.31 21.67
CA LEU A 11 -7.26 -5.75 21.41
C LEU A 11 -6.34 -6.46 22.40
N VAL A 12 -6.87 -7.51 23.04
CA VAL A 12 -6.12 -8.37 23.95
C VAL A 12 -6.01 -9.77 23.36
N ARG A 13 -4.89 -10.43 23.65
CA ARG A 13 -4.64 -11.78 23.17
C ARG A 13 -5.59 -12.75 23.87
N LYS A 14 -6.23 -13.63 23.10
CA LYS A 14 -7.06 -14.72 23.62
C LYS A 14 -6.23 -15.86 24.19
N TYR A 15 -5.01 -16.03 23.68
CA TYR A 15 -4.08 -17.09 24.07
C TYR A 15 -2.69 -16.52 24.40
N SER A 16 -1.71 -17.39 24.66
CA SER A 16 -0.31 -16.97 24.80
C SER A 16 0.17 -16.19 23.56
N PRO A 17 1.21 -15.33 23.69
CA PRO A 17 1.72 -14.53 22.57
C PRO A 17 1.99 -15.37 21.31
N THR A 18 2.74 -16.45 21.44
CA THR A 18 3.09 -17.34 20.33
C THR A 18 1.87 -18.02 19.73
N LYS A 19 0.96 -18.55 20.57
CA LYS A 19 -0.23 -19.26 20.09
C LYS A 19 -1.19 -18.32 19.33
N SER A 20 -1.36 -17.10 19.81
CA SER A 20 -2.22 -16.11 19.16
C SER A 20 -1.68 -15.73 17.77
N VAL A 21 -0.38 -15.47 17.66
CA VAL A 21 0.29 -15.19 16.38
C VAL A 21 0.14 -16.36 15.41
N LEU A 22 0.44 -17.59 15.85
CA LEU A 22 0.38 -18.78 14.98
C LEU A 22 -1.04 -19.06 14.47
N LEU A 23 -2.06 -18.94 15.33
CA LEU A 23 -3.45 -19.16 14.93
C LEU A 23 -3.93 -18.11 13.92
N ASN A 24 -3.61 -16.83 14.12
CA ASN A 24 -3.92 -15.79 13.15
C ASN A 24 -3.17 -15.99 11.83
N SER A 25 -1.86 -16.28 11.88
CA SER A 25 -1.09 -16.55 10.68
C SER A 25 -1.68 -17.71 9.88
N LEU A 26 -2.03 -18.82 10.53
CA LEU A 26 -2.67 -19.96 9.87
C LEU A 26 -4.00 -19.55 9.25
N PHE A 27 -4.86 -18.86 10.00
CA PHE A 27 -6.15 -18.39 9.50
C PHE A 27 -6.00 -17.50 8.27
N ILE A 28 -5.12 -16.49 8.34
CA ILE A 28 -4.86 -15.56 7.25
C ILE A 28 -4.30 -16.28 6.02
N LEU A 29 -3.36 -17.20 6.19
CA LEU A 29 -2.77 -17.94 5.06
C LEU A 29 -3.78 -18.88 4.41
N VAL A 30 -4.66 -19.52 5.18
CA VAL A 30 -5.74 -20.37 4.65
C VAL A 30 -6.73 -19.53 3.85
N VAL A 31 -7.21 -18.41 4.42
CA VAL A 31 -8.14 -17.50 3.73
C VAL A 31 -7.48 -16.89 2.49
N PHE A 32 -6.23 -16.46 2.60
CA PHE A 32 -5.43 -15.96 1.49
C PHE A 32 -5.35 -16.99 0.37
N TYR A 33 -4.96 -18.23 0.65
CA TYR A 33 -4.78 -19.23 -0.39
C TYR A 33 -6.11 -19.64 -1.03
N ALA A 34 -7.15 -19.85 -0.22
CA ALA A 34 -8.47 -20.21 -0.72
C ALA A 34 -9.02 -19.11 -1.65
N THR A 35 -8.96 -17.86 -1.22
CA THR A 35 -9.44 -16.73 -2.03
C THR A 35 -8.52 -16.45 -3.22
N TRP A 36 -7.19 -16.61 -3.07
CA TRP A 36 -6.24 -16.53 -4.18
C TRP A 36 -6.60 -17.54 -5.27
N TRP A 37 -6.83 -18.81 -4.90
CA TRP A 37 -7.17 -19.87 -5.86
C TRP A 37 -8.51 -19.63 -6.56
N ILE A 38 -9.50 -19.06 -5.87
CA ILE A 38 -10.79 -18.73 -6.48
C ILE A 38 -10.63 -17.59 -7.49
N PHE A 39 -9.99 -16.49 -7.06
CA PHE A 39 -10.05 -15.21 -7.78
C PHE A 39 -8.85 -14.96 -8.70
N GLN A 40 -7.63 -15.22 -8.22
CA GLN A 40 -6.39 -14.72 -8.82
C GLN A 40 -5.59 -15.82 -9.51
N ASP A 41 -5.39 -17.00 -8.89
CA ASP A 41 -4.49 -18.04 -9.41
C ASP A 41 -4.76 -18.32 -10.90
N PRO A 42 -3.74 -18.25 -11.78
CA PRO A 42 -3.91 -18.54 -13.20
C PRO A 42 -4.47 -19.94 -13.51
N ARG A 43 -4.32 -20.88 -12.59
CA ARG A 43 -4.84 -22.26 -12.66
C ARG A 43 -6.20 -22.40 -11.97
N GLY A 44 -6.64 -21.36 -11.28
CA GLY A 44 -7.83 -21.30 -10.45
C GLY A 44 -9.13 -21.15 -11.24
N LEU A 45 -10.19 -20.75 -10.53
CA LEU A 45 -11.53 -20.64 -11.08
C LEU A 45 -11.71 -19.41 -11.98
N MET A 46 -11.49 -18.21 -11.45
CA MET A 46 -11.76 -16.96 -12.16
C MET A 46 -10.57 -16.41 -12.94
N ARG A 47 -9.33 -16.80 -12.54
CA ARG A 47 -8.08 -16.51 -13.27
C ARG A 47 -7.86 -15.02 -13.58
N MET A 48 -8.23 -14.12 -12.66
CA MET A 48 -8.18 -12.67 -12.90
C MET A 48 -6.76 -12.08 -12.92
N TYR A 49 -5.71 -12.88 -12.72
CA TYR A 49 -4.34 -12.39 -12.57
C TYR A 49 -3.72 -11.72 -13.82
N THR A 50 -4.32 -11.80 -15.01
CA THR A 50 -3.83 -11.07 -16.20
C THR A 50 -3.97 -9.56 -16.01
N PRO A 51 -2.93 -8.83 -16.44
CA PRO A 51 -2.03 -8.21 -15.47
C PRO A 51 -2.70 -7.11 -14.67
N TYR A 52 -3.64 -6.38 -15.29
CA TYR A 52 -4.22 -5.21 -14.68
C TYR A 52 -5.60 -5.47 -14.08
N VAL A 53 -6.35 -6.48 -14.52
CA VAL A 53 -7.68 -6.77 -13.95
C VAL A 53 -7.55 -7.20 -12.49
N GLY A 54 -6.86 -8.30 -12.23
CA GLY A 54 -6.67 -8.82 -10.88
C GLY A 54 -5.97 -7.82 -9.97
N TYR A 55 -5.01 -7.06 -10.53
CA TYR A 55 -4.32 -6.01 -9.80
C TYR A 55 -5.24 -4.83 -9.45
N MET A 56 -6.06 -4.35 -10.39
CA MET A 56 -7.08 -3.32 -10.17
C MET A 56 -8.02 -3.72 -9.03
N TRP A 57 -8.52 -4.96 -9.06
CA TRP A 57 -9.37 -5.50 -8.01
C TRP A 57 -8.67 -5.51 -6.65
N CYS A 58 -7.46 -6.07 -6.55
CA CYS A 58 -6.68 -6.07 -5.33
C CYS A 58 -6.51 -4.66 -4.75
N ARG A 59 -6.18 -3.70 -5.61
CA ARG A 59 -5.86 -2.33 -5.17
C ARG A 59 -7.10 -1.56 -4.74
N TRP A 60 -8.21 -1.69 -5.45
CA TRP A 60 -9.44 -0.99 -5.08
C TRP A 60 -10.09 -1.56 -3.83
N LEU A 61 -10.04 -2.87 -3.61
CA LEU A 61 -10.50 -3.44 -2.33
C LEU A 61 -9.71 -2.83 -1.16
N LEU A 62 -8.40 -2.65 -1.31
CA LEU A 62 -7.58 -1.95 -0.31
C LEU A 62 -8.06 -0.51 -0.06
N VAL A 63 -8.30 0.25 -1.13
CA VAL A 63 -8.78 1.64 -1.04
C VAL A 63 -10.15 1.72 -0.34
N VAL A 64 -11.09 0.86 -0.70
CA VAL A 64 -12.43 0.85 -0.10
C VAL A 64 -12.37 0.48 1.38
N MET A 65 -11.51 -0.47 1.78
CA MET A 65 -11.31 -0.78 3.20
C MET A 65 -10.75 0.42 3.98
N ILE A 66 -9.84 1.19 3.38
CA ILE A 66 -9.36 2.46 3.97
C ILE A 66 -10.50 3.46 4.10
N TRP A 67 -11.36 3.58 3.09
CA TRP A 67 -12.51 4.48 3.17
C TRP A 67 -13.44 4.09 4.31
N ILE A 68 -13.81 2.81 4.42
CA ILE A 68 -14.67 2.31 5.50
C ILE A 68 -14.02 2.59 6.86
N ALA A 69 -12.75 2.23 7.06
CA ALA A 69 -12.14 2.22 8.38
C ALA A 69 -11.55 3.57 8.82
N TYR A 70 -10.91 4.31 7.92
CA TYR A 70 -10.18 5.54 8.23
C TYR A 70 -10.96 6.82 7.88
N ILE A 71 -11.72 6.82 6.78
CA ILE A 71 -12.45 8.03 6.35
C ILE A 71 -13.85 8.08 6.98
N PHE A 72 -14.64 7.02 6.82
CA PHE A 72 -16.02 6.94 7.30
C PHE A 72 -16.14 6.38 8.71
N ASP A 73 -15.06 5.85 9.28
CA ASP A 73 -15.02 5.32 10.65
C ASP A 73 -16.18 4.35 10.93
N PHE A 74 -16.38 3.40 10.01
CA PHE A 74 -17.43 2.39 10.01
C PHE A 74 -18.87 2.91 9.97
N TRP A 75 -19.10 4.20 9.67
CA TRP A 75 -20.45 4.72 9.43
C TRP A 75 -21.16 3.91 8.32
N PRO A 76 -22.47 3.59 8.46
CA PRO A 76 -23.43 4.05 9.48
C PRO A 76 -23.52 3.19 10.75
N PHE A 77 -22.61 2.24 10.97
CA PHE A 77 -22.67 1.37 12.14
C PHE A 77 -22.30 2.14 13.41
N LYS A 78 -23.16 2.05 14.43
CA LYS A 78 -22.92 2.70 15.73
C LYS A 78 -21.74 2.04 16.45
N ARG A 79 -21.00 2.85 17.22
CA ARG A 79 -19.88 2.38 18.05
C ARG A 79 -20.25 1.19 18.94
N GLU A 80 -21.42 1.24 19.56
CA GLU A 80 -21.95 0.15 20.38
C GLU A 80 -22.08 -1.18 19.60
N TRP A 81 -22.54 -1.13 18.35
CA TRP A 81 -22.63 -2.31 17.50
C TRP A 81 -21.24 -2.86 17.18
N MET A 82 -20.27 -1.98 16.93
CA MET A 82 -18.87 -2.37 16.68
C MET A 82 -18.26 -3.12 17.86
N TYR A 83 -18.56 -2.73 19.10
CA TYR A 83 -18.04 -3.41 20.30
C TYR A 83 -18.80 -4.70 20.68
N LYS A 84 -20.10 -4.78 20.38
CA LYS A 84 -20.95 -5.93 20.79
C LYS A 84 -21.02 -7.06 19.77
N THR A 85 -20.79 -6.77 18.49
CA THR A 85 -21.01 -7.76 17.42
C THR A 85 -19.86 -8.76 17.34
N ASP A 86 -20.21 -10.02 17.15
CA ASP A 86 -19.24 -11.09 16.88
C ASP A 86 -18.24 -10.71 15.76
N PRO A 87 -16.94 -10.91 15.96
CA PRO A 87 -15.93 -10.47 14.99
C PRO A 87 -16.04 -11.17 13.62
N ILE A 88 -16.49 -12.42 13.56
CA ILE A 88 -16.67 -13.12 12.27
C ILE A 88 -17.85 -12.49 11.52
N LYS A 89 -18.95 -12.20 12.23
CA LYS A 89 -20.10 -11.51 11.65
C LYS A 89 -19.72 -10.12 11.14
N LYS A 90 -18.94 -9.34 11.89
CA LYS A 90 -18.40 -8.05 11.42
C LYS A 90 -17.54 -8.22 10.18
N GLY A 91 -16.63 -9.20 10.18
CA GLY A 91 -15.80 -9.56 9.04
C GLY A 91 -16.60 -9.80 7.77
N MET A 92 -17.62 -10.67 7.84
CA MET A 92 -18.47 -10.99 6.70
C MET A 92 -19.22 -9.77 6.16
N ILE A 93 -19.83 -8.97 7.06
CA ILE A 93 -20.59 -7.77 6.67
C ILE A 93 -19.68 -6.74 6.00
N PHE A 94 -18.57 -6.36 6.62
CA PHE A 94 -17.69 -5.33 6.06
C PHE A 94 -16.95 -5.80 4.81
N THR A 95 -16.66 -7.10 4.69
CA THR A 95 -16.14 -7.67 3.45
C THR A 95 -17.17 -7.55 2.33
N ALA A 96 -18.43 -7.94 2.58
CA ALA A 96 -19.50 -7.80 1.59
C ALA A 96 -19.72 -6.34 1.17
N ILE A 97 -19.71 -5.41 2.13
CA ILE A 97 -19.79 -3.96 1.85
C ILE A 97 -18.60 -3.51 0.99
N THR A 98 -17.39 -3.98 1.29
CA THR A 98 -16.18 -3.63 0.51
C THR A 98 -16.34 -4.03 -0.95
N PHE A 99 -16.77 -5.27 -1.23
CA PHE A 99 -17.02 -5.75 -2.58
C PHE A 99 -18.15 -4.98 -3.27
N PHE A 100 -19.26 -4.73 -2.56
CA PHE A 100 -20.40 -4.00 -3.11
C PHE A 100 -20.04 -2.55 -3.48
N VAL A 101 -19.40 -1.83 -2.55
CA VAL A 101 -18.96 -0.45 -2.78
C VAL A 101 -17.97 -0.39 -3.94
N PHE A 102 -16.99 -1.31 -3.99
CA PHE A 102 -16.07 -1.36 -5.11
C PHE A 102 -16.80 -1.64 -6.44
N PHE A 103 -17.71 -2.61 -6.49
CA PHE A 103 -18.46 -2.93 -7.70
C PHE A 103 -19.26 -1.73 -8.22
N VAL A 104 -19.96 -1.02 -7.33
CA VAL A 104 -20.69 0.22 -7.68
C VAL A 104 -19.72 1.27 -8.21
N PHE A 105 -18.58 1.46 -7.54
CA PHE A 105 -17.59 2.46 -7.95
C PHE A 105 -16.95 2.11 -9.31
N LEU A 106 -16.66 0.84 -9.56
CA LEU A 106 -16.15 0.35 -10.83
C LEU A 106 -17.16 0.56 -11.96
N LYS A 107 -18.39 0.03 -11.81
CA LYS A 107 -19.38 0.03 -12.88
C LYS A 107 -20.03 1.40 -13.11
N VAL A 108 -20.42 2.08 -12.04
CA VAL A 108 -21.14 3.36 -12.15
C VAL A 108 -20.18 4.51 -12.34
N PHE A 109 -19.15 4.62 -11.52
CA PHE A 109 -18.28 5.78 -11.55
C PHE A 109 -17.20 5.66 -12.64
N PHE A 110 -16.39 4.60 -12.65
CA PHE A 110 -15.32 4.46 -13.63
C PHE A 110 -15.82 4.10 -15.03
N GLU A 111 -16.50 2.98 -15.19
CA GLU A 111 -16.88 2.51 -16.52
C GLU A 111 -17.96 3.40 -17.14
N PHE A 112 -19.02 3.74 -16.39
CA PHE A 112 -20.10 4.56 -16.94
C PHE A 112 -19.80 6.06 -16.93
N ILE A 113 -19.69 6.71 -15.75
CA ILE A 113 -19.55 8.18 -15.69
C ILE A 113 -18.24 8.64 -16.34
N LEU A 114 -17.10 8.05 -15.97
CA LEU A 114 -15.83 8.44 -16.56
C LEU A 114 -15.61 7.81 -17.94
N GLY A 115 -15.92 6.53 -18.13
CA GLY A 115 -15.59 5.80 -19.34
C GLY A 115 -16.54 6.07 -20.51
N GLU A 116 -17.84 5.90 -20.29
CA GLU A 116 -18.85 6.05 -21.35
C GLU A 116 -19.17 7.53 -21.64
N LEU A 117 -19.14 8.40 -20.64
CA LEU A 117 -19.58 9.81 -20.79
C LEU A 117 -18.44 10.82 -20.94
N ALA A 118 -17.20 10.50 -20.56
CA ALA A 118 -16.10 11.47 -20.54
C ALA A 118 -14.84 11.03 -21.30
N ILE A 119 -14.11 10.04 -20.78
CA ILE A 119 -12.80 9.59 -21.27
C ILE A 119 -12.85 8.08 -21.55
N SER A 120 -12.85 7.72 -22.84
CA SER A 120 -13.11 6.37 -23.35
C SER A 120 -12.28 5.27 -22.72
N TYR A 121 -11.02 5.54 -22.36
CA TYR A 121 -10.12 4.50 -21.84
C TYR A 121 -10.49 3.99 -20.45
N PHE A 122 -11.48 4.56 -19.75
CA PHE A 122 -12.02 3.99 -18.51
C PHE A 122 -13.16 2.99 -18.74
N SER A 123 -13.61 2.81 -19.99
CA SER A 123 -14.66 1.85 -20.34
C SER A 123 -14.15 0.80 -21.33
N PRO A 124 -14.18 -0.50 -20.96
CA PRO A 124 -13.91 -1.58 -21.90
C PRO A 124 -14.88 -1.57 -23.09
N SER A 125 -16.19 -1.36 -22.85
CA SER A 125 -17.20 -1.35 -23.91
C SER A 125 -16.98 -0.21 -24.90
N ARG A 126 -16.62 0.98 -24.41
CA ARG A 126 -16.31 2.12 -25.27
C ARG A 126 -15.07 1.85 -26.11
N LEU A 127 -13.99 1.35 -25.50
CA LEU A 127 -12.77 0.98 -26.22
C LEU A 127 -13.03 -0.10 -27.28
N THR A 128 -13.84 -1.11 -27.00
CA THR A 128 -14.23 -2.13 -27.98
C THR A 128 -15.04 -1.53 -29.13
N SER A 129 -15.97 -0.62 -28.85
CA SER A 129 -16.73 0.08 -29.91
C SER A 129 -15.87 0.93 -30.84
N LEU A 130 -14.69 1.36 -30.35
CA LEU A 130 -13.68 2.11 -31.12
C LEU A 130 -12.71 1.19 -31.89
N GLY A 131 -12.87 -0.13 -31.82
CA GLY A 131 -12.12 -1.11 -32.61
C GLY A 131 -11.02 -1.86 -31.88
N LEU A 132 -10.85 -1.67 -30.56
CA LEU A 132 -9.92 -2.49 -29.77
C LEU A 132 -10.50 -3.87 -29.50
N THR A 133 -9.64 -4.90 -29.50
CA THR A 133 -10.07 -6.23 -29.08
C THR A 133 -10.50 -6.22 -27.62
N GLU A 134 -11.48 -7.06 -27.27
CA GLU A 134 -12.05 -7.12 -25.91
C GLU A 134 -10.98 -7.28 -24.83
N PHE A 135 -9.96 -8.11 -25.09
CA PHE A 135 -8.86 -8.31 -24.17
C PHE A 135 -8.06 -7.02 -23.91
N TYR A 136 -7.64 -6.29 -24.96
CA TYR A 136 -6.87 -5.06 -24.78
C TYR A 136 -7.74 -3.93 -24.20
N ALA A 137 -9.00 -3.84 -24.59
CA ALA A 137 -9.95 -2.89 -24.03
C ALA A 137 -10.11 -3.09 -22.51
N LEU A 138 -10.24 -4.35 -22.06
CA LEU A 138 -10.32 -4.69 -20.65
C LEU A 138 -9.03 -4.35 -19.90
N GLU A 139 -7.87 -4.74 -20.43
CA GLU A 139 -6.58 -4.51 -19.76
C GLU A 139 -6.19 -3.03 -19.69
N TYR A 140 -6.42 -2.24 -20.75
CA TYR A 140 -6.14 -0.80 -20.74
C TYR A 140 -7.07 -0.04 -19.80
N SER A 141 -8.36 -0.41 -19.79
CA SER A 141 -9.30 0.15 -18.84
C SER A 141 -8.95 -0.20 -17.41
N ALA A 142 -8.63 -1.47 -17.13
CA ALA A 142 -8.18 -1.89 -15.81
C ALA A 142 -6.90 -1.17 -15.39
N GLN A 143 -5.96 -0.92 -16.30
CA GLN A 143 -4.74 -0.17 -16.03
C GLN A 143 -5.04 1.28 -15.63
N ALA A 144 -5.92 1.97 -16.37
CA ALA A 144 -6.33 3.34 -16.05
C ALA A 144 -6.97 3.44 -14.65
N ILE A 145 -7.89 2.52 -14.36
CA ILE A 145 -8.62 2.47 -13.08
C ILE A 145 -7.68 2.08 -11.93
N LEU A 146 -6.74 1.18 -12.17
CA LEU A 146 -5.70 0.78 -11.22
C LEU A 146 -4.77 1.95 -10.84
N MET A 147 -4.33 2.74 -11.83
CA MET A 147 -3.46 3.90 -11.58
C MET A 147 -4.12 4.93 -10.67
N PHE A 148 -5.44 5.11 -10.84
CA PHE A 148 -6.23 5.92 -9.93
C PHE A 148 -6.25 5.33 -8.51
N ALA A 149 -6.44 4.01 -8.39
CA ALA A 149 -6.40 3.30 -7.12
C ALA A 149 -5.04 3.47 -6.40
N ALA A 150 -3.94 3.44 -7.14
CA ALA A 150 -2.60 3.66 -6.60
C ALA A 150 -2.49 5.03 -5.91
N ILE A 151 -3.01 6.09 -6.54
CA ILE A 151 -3.05 7.43 -5.93
C ILE A 151 -3.96 7.45 -4.70
N ALA A 152 -5.19 6.95 -4.86
CA ALA A 152 -6.17 6.98 -3.77
C ALA A 152 -5.69 6.21 -2.53
N SER A 153 -4.93 5.13 -2.72
CA SER A 153 -4.44 4.26 -1.64
C SER A 153 -3.41 4.89 -0.71
N TRP A 154 -2.69 5.94 -1.13
CA TRP A 154 -1.79 6.70 -0.24
C TRP A 154 -2.42 8.02 0.18
N LEU A 155 -3.13 8.73 -0.71
CA LEU A 155 -3.65 10.05 -0.40
C LEU A 155 -4.80 10.00 0.61
N SER A 156 -5.68 9.00 0.49
CA SER A 156 -6.79 8.76 1.42
C SER A 156 -6.31 8.58 2.87
N PRO A 157 -5.41 7.62 3.18
CA PRO A 157 -4.91 7.48 4.53
C PRO A 157 -3.99 8.63 4.94
N SER A 158 -3.24 9.26 4.02
CA SER A 158 -2.37 10.40 4.37
C SER A 158 -3.14 11.59 4.95
N TRP A 159 -4.37 11.81 4.51
CA TRP A 159 -5.19 12.88 5.07
C TRP A 159 -5.55 12.64 6.54
N VAL A 160 -5.78 11.38 6.91
CA VAL A 160 -6.08 10.99 8.29
C VAL A 160 -4.80 10.94 9.13
N VAL A 161 -3.77 10.29 8.61
CA VAL A 161 -2.50 10.00 9.31
C VAL A 161 -1.61 11.23 9.43
N ALA A 162 -1.39 11.95 8.33
CA ALA A 162 -0.47 13.10 8.30
C ALA A 162 -1.20 14.42 8.54
N ALA A 163 -2.38 14.62 7.93
CA ALA A 163 -3.15 15.86 8.09
C ALA A 163 -4.13 15.85 9.28
N GLU A 164 -4.24 14.74 10.02
CA GLU A 164 -5.08 14.62 11.23
C GLU A 164 -6.53 15.02 11.00
N ASN A 165 -7.07 14.68 9.82
CA ASN A 165 -8.41 15.07 9.37
C ASN A 165 -8.64 16.58 9.25
N ALA A 166 -7.62 17.44 9.30
CA ALA A 166 -7.80 18.88 9.14
C ALA A 166 -8.29 19.24 7.72
N PRO A 167 -9.15 20.28 7.58
CA PRO A 167 -9.78 21.07 8.63
C PRO A 167 -11.06 20.44 9.23
N TRP A 168 -11.50 19.28 8.73
CA TRP A 168 -12.78 18.65 9.06
C TRP A 168 -12.78 17.78 10.33
N GLY A 169 -11.68 17.73 11.08
CA GLY A 169 -11.56 16.85 12.26
C GLY A 169 -12.59 17.10 13.37
N LYS A 170 -13.25 18.26 13.37
CA LYS A 170 -14.33 18.61 14.31
C LYS A 170 -15.74 18.23 13.81
N LEU A 171 -15.88 17.78 12.57
CA LEU A 171 -17.16 17.35 12.02
C LEU A 171 -17.48 15.92 12.45
N ASN A 172 -18.78 15.64 12.63
CA ASN A 172 -19.27 14.30 12.88
C ASN A 172 -19.39 13.49 11.58
N GLN A 173 -19.44 12.17 11.69
CA GLN A 173 -19.85 11.32 10.57
C GLN A 173 -21.35 11.51 10.29
N PRO A 174 -21.79 11.49 9.02
CA PRO A 174 -20.99 11.18 7.82
C PRO A 174 -20.31 12.39 7.17
N THR A 175 -20.60 13.62 7.64
CA THR A 175 -20.14 14.86 7.00
C THR A 175 -18.62 14.93 6.92
N ARG A 176 -17.91 14.52 7.97
CA ARG A 176 -16.44 14.42 7.98
C ARG A 176 -15.93 13.49 6.89
N GLY A 177 -16.47 12.26 6.83
CA GLY A 177 -16.08 11.25 5.87
C GLY A 177 -16.29 11.70 4.44
N PHE A 178 -17.48 12.23 4.11
CA PHE A 178 -17.75 12.76 2.76
C PHE A 178 -16.86 13.95 2.40
N SER A 179 -16.58 14.86 3.35
CA SER A 179 -15.71 16.02 3.09
C SER A 179 -14.29 15.58 2.74
N VAL A 180 -13.71 14.69 3.56
CA VAL A 180 -12.37 14.13 3.31
C VAL A 180 -12.38 13.34 2.01
N PHE A 181 -13.36 12.47 1.80
CA PHE A 181 -13.52 11.67 0.59
C PHE A 181 -13.54 12.54 -0.67
N VAL A 182 -14.41 13.56 -0.74
CA VAL A 182 -14.54 14.42 -1.92
C VAL A 182 -13.23 15.15 -2.21
N VAL A 183 -12.57 15.69 -1.19
CA VAL A 183 -11.31 16.44 -1.40
C VAL A 183 -10.17 15.52 -1.79
N THR A 184 -9.97 14.39 -1.10
CA THR A 184 -8.91 13.45 -1.47
C THR A 184 -9.19 12.83 -2.84
N PHE A 185 -10.46 12.63 -3.20
CA PHE A 185 -10.85 12.15 -4.52
C PHE A 185 -10.57 13.18 -5.62
N LEU A 186 -10.92 14.45 -5.41
CA LEU A 186 -10.60 15.56 -6.34
C LEU A 186 -9.08 15.70 -6.53
N LEU A 187 -8.32 15.68 -5.43
CA LEU A 187 -6.86 15.70 -5.50
C LEU A 187 -6.31 14.46 -6.21
N SER A 188 -6.93 13.29 -6.04
CA SER A 188 -6.55 12.08 -6.79
C SER A 188 -6.78 12.25 -8.28
N MET A 189 -7.89 12.88 -8.71
CA MET A 189 -8.15 13.21 -10.11
C MET A 189 -7.07 14.14 -10.69
N ILE A 190 -6.73 15.22 -9.99
CA ILE A 190 -5.68 16.15 -10.44
C ILE A 190 -4.34 15.43 -10.56
N THR A 191 -3.99 14.63 -9.54
CA THR A 191 -2.76 13.82 -9.53
C THR A 191 -2.77 12.83 -10.70
N TYR A 192 -3.90 12.19 -10.99
CA TYR A 192 -4.02 11.26 -12.12
C TYR A 192 -3.72 11.95 -13.46
N PHE A 193 -4.25 13.15 -13.68
CA PHE A 193 -3.97 13.90 -14.91
C PHE A 193 -2.49 14.30 -15.06
N VAL A 194 -1.82 14.66 -13.96
CA VAL A 194 -0.40 15.03 -13.98
C VAL A 194 0.52 13.82 -14.17
N PHE A 195 0.20 12.68 -13.56
CA PHE A 195 1.13 11.55 -13.42
C PHE A 195 0.80 10.32 -14.28
N PHE A 196 -0.43 10.18 -14.79
CA PHE A 196 -0.82 8.98 -15.55
C PHE A 196 -1.51 9.26 -16.88
N HIS A 197 -2.24 10.37 -17.01
CA HIS A 197 -2.97 10.66 -18.24
C HIS A 197 -2.08 10.72 -19.48
N SER A 198 -0.87 11.28 -19.37
CA SER A 198 0.12 11.26 -20.46
C SER A 198 0.48 9.86 -20.94
N GLN A 199 0.56 8.87 -20.05
CA GLN A 199 0.78 7.48 -20.46
C GLN A 199 -0.44 6.96 -21.23
N MET A 200 -1.66 7.22 -20.75
CA MET A 200 -2.87 6.74 -21.43
C MET A 200 -2.99 7.36 -22.83
N GLY A 201 -2.61 8.63 -23.00
CA GLY A 201 -2.64 9.32 -24.29
C GLY A 201 -1.72 8.73 -25.36
N ILE A 202 -0.62 8.07 -24.97
CA ILE A 202 0.32 7.44 -25.92
C ILE A 202 0.05 5.95 -26.17
N LEU A 203 -0.89 5.34 -25.44
CA LEU A 203 -1.26 3.93 -25.65
C LEU A 203 -2.09 3.71 -26.93
N PHE A 204 -2.72 4.77 -27.43
CA PHE A 204 -3.57 4.72 -28.62
C PHE A 204 -2.82 5.32 -29.82
N ASP A 205 -3.02 4.72 -31.00
CA ASP A 205 -2.46 5.21 -32.26
C ASP A 205 -3.57 5.90 -33.10
N PRO A 206 -3.36 7.15 -33.57
CA PRO A 206 -2.24 8.02 -33.24
C PRO A 206 -2.27 8.49 -31.79
N TRP A 207 -1.12 8.93 -31.27
CA TRP A 207 -1.05 9.52 -29.93
C TRP A 207 -2.05 10.66 -29.77
N GLN A 208 -2.67 10.72 -28.60
CA GLN A 208 -3.75 11.67 -28.27
C GLN A 208 -3.18 13.05 -27.88
N GLN A 209 -2.44 13.68 -28.80
CA GLN A 209 -1.64 14.89 -28.54
C GLN A 209 -2.46 16.13 -28.15
N TYR A 210 -3.74 16.18 -28.54
CA TYR A 210 -4.63 17.31 -28.21
C TYR A 210 -5.18 17.26 -26.79
N THR A 211 -5.12 16.10 -26.13
CA THR A 211 -5.69 15.91 -24.79
C THR A 211 -4.63 15.57 -23.74
N ALA A 212 -3.46 15.08 -24.16
CA ALA A 212 -2.40 14.63 -23.28
C ALA A 212 -1.05 15.23 -23.66
N ILE A 213 -0.17 15.44 -22.67
CA ILE A 213 1.23 15.78 -22.93
C ILE A 213 1.95 14.54 -23.45
N THR A 214 2.43 14.59 -24.69
CA THR A 214 3.13 13.49 -25.35
C THR A 214 4.46 13.97 -25.96
N PRO A 215 5.62 13.39 -25.59
CA PRO A 215 5.81 12.34 -24.60
C PRO A 215 5.58 12.84 -23.16
N PRO A 216 5.35 11.94 -22.19
CA PRO A 216 5.19 12.32 -20.79
C PRO A 216 6.41 13.08 -20.24
N TRP A 217 6.20 13.97 -19.26
CA TRP A 217 7.26 14.84 -18.72
C TRP A 217 8.41 14.09 -18.03
N TRP A 218 8.19 12.82 -17.64
CA TRP A 218 9.23 11.97 -17.04
C TRP A 218 10.10 11.23 -18.05
N HIS A 219 9.76 11.27 -19.33
CA HIS A 219 10.35 10.44 -20.37
C HIS A 219 11.88 10.45 -20.41
N ASN A 220 12.47 11.63 -20.31
CA ASN A 220 13.92 11.80 -20.49
C ASN A 220 14.74 11.32 -19.29
N PHE A 221 14.28 11.55 -18.06
CA PHE A 221 15.06 11.18 -16.87
C PHE A 221 14.72 9.78 -16.35
N ALA A 222 13.53 9.27 -16.62
CA ALA A 222 13.12 7.92 -16.23
C ALA A 222 13.48 6.87 -17.29
N ASP A 223 13.99 7.29 -18.46
CA ASP A 223 14.30 6.44 -19.62
C ASP A 223 13.13 5.57 -20.11
N THR A 224 11.89 5.99 -19.82
CA THR A 224 10.68 5.28 -20.23
C THR A 224 9.50 6.23 -20.39
N VAL A 225 8.60 5.91 -21.32
CA VAL A 225 7.31 6.58 -21.45
C VAL A 225 6.23 5.91 -20.57
N HIS A 226 6.52 4.75 -20.00
CA HIS A 226 5.59 4.03 -19.14
C HIS A 226 5.48 4.74 -17.79
N GLY A 227 4.26 4.94 -17.29
CA GLY A 227 3.97 5.49 -15.96
C GLY A 227 4.29 4.54 -14.82
N ASN A 228 5.04 3.45 -15.06
CA ASN A 228 5.58 2.63 -13.97
C ASN A 228 6.54 3.44 -13.10
N PHE A 229 7.19 4.47 -13.66
CA PHE A 229 7.90 5.49 -12.88
C PHE A 229 7.00 6.11 -11.81
N ASN A 230 5.77 6.50 -12.18
CA ASN A 230 4.84 7.09 -11.23
C ASN A 230 4.28 6.08 -10.25
N ILE A 231 4.04 4.84 -10.70
CA ILE A 231 3.73 3.74 -9.78
C ILE A 231 4.85 3.60 -8.73
N ALA A 232 6.12 3.60 -9.12
CA ALA A 232 7.26 3.41 -8.21
C ALA A 232 7.18 4.30 -6.96
N TRP A 233 7.13 5.62 -7.14
CA TRP A 233 7.15 6.56 -6.02
C TRP A 233 5.80 6.62 -5.27
N ILE A 234 4.66 6.45 -5.96
CA ILE A 234 3.34 6.40 -5.32
C ILE A 234 3.19 5.17 -4.42
N MET A 235 3.76 4.05 -4.86
CA MET A 235 3.81 2.82 -4.07
C MET A 235 4.68 3.01 -2.83
N CYS A 236 5.85 3.64 -2.97
CA CYS A 236 6.66 4.05 -1.83
C CYS A 236 5.91 4.99 -0.89
N CYS A 237 5.12 5.95 -1.39
CA CYS A 237 4.25 6.80 -0.56
C CYS A 237 3.28 5.96 0.27
N THR A 238 2.58 5.02 -0.39
CA THR A 238 1.63 4.12 0.31
C THR A 238 2.32 3.39 1.46
N VAL A 239 3.48 2.78 1.20
CA VAL A 239 4.23 2.04 2.21
C VAL A 239 4.71 2.95 3.33
N MET A 240 5.24 4.14 2.99
CA MET A 240 5.76 5.08 3.98
C MET A 240 4.67 5.65 4.89
N VAL A 241 3.45 5.90 4.40
CA VAL A 241 2.31 6.29 5.24
C VAL A 241 2.05 5.22 6.30
N TRP A 242 2.02 3.95 5.90
CA TRP A 242 1.74 2.85 6.81
C TRP A 242 2.91 2.57 7.75
N VAL A 243 4.16 2.66 7.31
CA VAL A 243 5.35 2.59 8.18
C VAL A 243 5.28 3.69 9.24
N TYR A 244 5.01 4.92 8.81
CA TYR A 244 4.85 6.09 9.68
C TYR A 244 3.73 5.90 10.71
N GLU A 245 2.56 5.43 10.28
CA GLU A 245 1.40 5.20 11.16
C GLU A 245 1.61 4.03 12.14
N THR A 246 2.25 2.95 11.70
CA THR A 246 2.24 1.68 12.43
C THR A 246 3.45 1.48 13.32
N ILE A 247 4.60 1.13 12.73
CA ILE A 247 5.81 0.76 13.47
C ILE A 247 6.60 2.00 13.93
N TRP A 248 6.40 3.15 13.29
CA TRP A 248 6.99 4.43 13.69
C TRP A 248 6.12 5.23 14.66
N GLU A 249 4.83 4.88 14.80
CA GLU A 249 3.92 5.52 15.77
C GLU A 249 3.93 7.06 15.64
N ARG A 250 3.89 7.52 14.39
CA ARG A 250 3.93 8.93 13.96
C ARG A 250 5.20 9.71 14.32
N TYR A 251 6.26 9.04 14.78
CA TYR A 251 7.60 9.60 14.91
C TYR A 251 8.26 9.79 13.54
N PRO A 252 9.11 10.81 13.32
CA PRO A 252 9.49 11.89 14.24
C PRO A 252 8.57 13.11 14.22
N PHE A 253 7.64 13.20 13.25
CA PHE A 253 6.83 14.42 13.09
C PHE A 253 5.91 14.70 14.29
N SER A 254 5.57 13.68 15.08
CA SER A 254 4.87 13.85 16.37
C SER A 254 5.60 14.77 17.34
N LEU A 255 6.91 14.98 17.20
CA LEU A 255 7.69 15.92 18.01
C LEU A 255 7.38 17.39 17.69
N ILE A 256 6.80 17.67 16.52
CA ILE A 256 6.44 19.03 16.12
C ILE A 256 5.16 19.44 16.86
N LYS A 257 5.31 20.37 17.82
CA LYS A 257 4.19 20.83 18.66
C LYS A 257 3.15 21.66 17.90
N ARG A 258 3.56 22.41 16.89
CA ARG A 258 2.65 23.26 16.10
C ARG A 258 1.91 22.42 15.06
N ASP A 259 0.61 22.21 15.27
CA ASP A 259 -0.24 21.35 14.43
C ASP A 259 -0.10 21.57 12.93
N ASN A 260 -0.24 22.82 12.45
CA ASN A 260 -0.15 23.09 11.01
C ASN A 260 1.24 22.75 10.44
N LEU A 261 2.30 23.03 11.20
CA LEU A 261 3.66 22.70 10.79
C LEU A 261 3.87 21.17 10.82
N ARG A 262 3.38 20.49 11.86
CA ARG A 262 3.42 19.02 11.98
C ARG A 262 2.75 18.37 10.77
N ARG A 263 1.55 18.81 10.41
CA ARG A 263 0.76 18.25 9.30
C ARG A 263 1.45 18.44 7.96
N VAL A 264 1.95 19.65 7.69
CA VAL A 264 2.70 19.96 6.46
C VAL A 264 3.99 19.15 6.41
N CYS A 265 4.78 19.14 7.49
CA CYS A 265 6.03 18.38 7.55
C CYS A 265 5.79 16.86 7.45
N ALA A 266 4.74 16.32 8.07
CA ALA A 266 4.41 14.90 7.97
C ALA A 266 3.99 14.53 6.54
N PHE A 267 3.09 15.31 5.93
CA PHE A 267 2.59 15.04 4.59
C PHE A 267 3.70 15.09 3.53
N PHE A 268 4.45 16.20 3.47
CA PHE A 268 5.55 16.34 2.52
C PHE A 268 6.79 15.52 2.90
N GLY A 269 7.00 15.26 4.20
CA GLY A 269 8.07 14.40 4.67
C GLY A 269 7.89 12.94 4.23
N ILE A 270 6.65 12.43 4.26
CA ILE A 270 6.32 11.11 3.70
C ILE A 270 6.64 11.06 2.21
N ILE A 271 6.25 12.09 1.45
CA ILE A 271 6.53 12.18 0.01
C ILE A 271 8.04 12.21 -0.24
N ALA A 272 8.79 13.06 0.48
CA ALA A 272 10.24 13.16 0.34
C ALA A 272 10.94 11.83 0.64
N MET A 273 10.57 11.15 1.74
CA MET A 273 11.10 9.83 2.06
C MET A 273 10.76 8.81 0.98
N ALA A 274 9.53 8.81 0.48
CA ALA A 274 9.09 7.91 -0.59
C ALA A 274 9.89 8.12 -1.89
N PHE A 275 10.18 9.35 -2.29
CA PHE A 275 11.07 9.63 -3.41
C PHE A 275 12.49 9.10 -3.17
N CYS A 276 13.05 9.33 -1.98
CA CYS A 276 14.37 8.76 -1.64
C CYS A 276 14.37 7.23 -1.76
N PHE A 277 13.34 6.55 -1.25
CA PHE A 277 13.20 5.09 -1.39
C PHE A 277 13.04 4.66 -2.84
N ALA A 278 12.23 5.38 -3.63
CA ALA A 278 11.98 5.02 -5.02
C ALA A 278 13.26 5.06 -5.87
N PHE A 279 14.01 6.15 -5.78
CA PHE A 279 15.30 6.28 -6.48
C PHE A 279 16.36 5.35 -5.91
N PHE A 280 16.41 5.16 -4.58
CA PHE A 280 17.36 4.23 -3.98
C PHE A 280 17.10 2.79 -4.40
N PHE A 281 15.85 2.32 -4.41
CA PHE A 281 15.53 0.97 -4.87
C PHE A 281 15.75 0.80 -6.37
N TYR A 282 15.58 1.85 -7.18
CA TYR A 282 15.96 1.80 -8.58
C TYR A 282 17.47 1.60 -8.74
N TYR A 283 18.26 2.44 -8.06
CA TYR A 283 19.72 2.34 -8.03
C TYR A 283 20.22 1.00 -7.47
N LEU A 284 19.58 0.48 -6.42
CA LEU A 284 19.89 -0.82 -5.84
C LEU A 284 19.78 -1.95 -6.87
N GLN A 285 18.77 -1.88 -7.75
CA GLN A 285 18.63 -2.85 -8.84
C GLN A 285 19.79 -2.72 -9.84
N GLU A 286 20.26 -1.52 -10.15
CA GLU A 286 21.44 -1.33 -11.03
C GLU A 286 22.71 -1.94 -10.42
N LEU A 287 22.89 -1.80 -9.10
CA LEU A 287 24.01 -2.42 -8.39
C LEU A 287 23.96 -3.95 -8.44
N ILE A 288 22.77 -4.54 -8.45
CA ILE A 288 22.58 -6.00 -8.40
C ILE A 288 22.61 -6.62 -9.80
N TRP A 289 21.95 -6.00 -10.77
CA TRP A 289 21.69 -6.57 -12.10
C TRP A 289 22.37 -5.82 -13.24
N GLY A 290 23.11 -4.74 -12.96
CA GLY A 290 23.70 -3.88 -13.97
C GLY A 290 22.75 -2.78 -14.46
N VAL A 291 23.33 -1.86 -15.24
CA VAL A 291 22.70 -0.65 -15.77
C VAL A 291 21.49 -1.00 -16.65
N HIS A 292 20.41 -0.23 -16.53
CA HIS A 292 19.26 -0.39 -17.43
C HIS A 292 19.57 0.10 -18.85
N ILE A 293 18.89 -0.47 -19.83
CA ILE A 293 19.06 -0.11 -21.24
C ILE A 293 17.69 0.25 -21.79
N ARG A 294 17.55 1.50 -22.23
CA ARG A 294 16.30 1.99 -22.82
C ARG A 294 15.96 1.21 -24.09
N GLY A 295 14.73 0.73 -24.18
CA GLY A 295 14.25 -0.09 -25.30
C GLY A 295 14.61 -1.57 -25.20
N ASP A 296 15.37 -1.98 -24.19
CA ASP A 296 15.59 -3.39 -23.89
C ASP A 296 14.32 -4.01 -23.27
N ARG A 297 14.32 -5.33 -23.09
CA ARG A 297 13.22 -6.08 -22.50
C ARG A 297 13.63 -6.62 -21.14
N ARG A 298 12.62 -6.98 -20.33
CA ARG A 298 12.82 -7.79 -19.12
C ARG A 298 13.68 -7.06 -18.08
N LEU A 299 14.72 -7.73 -17.61
CA LEU A 299 15.54 -7.32 -16.49
C LEU A 299 16.23 -6.00 -16.79
N TYR A 300 16.56 -5.65 -18.03
CA TYR A 300 17.27 -4.41 -18.33
C TYR A 300 16.33 -3.26 -18.74
N ALA A 301 15.03 -3.52 -18.84
CA ALA A 301 14.05 -2.53 -19.28
C ALA A 301 13.69 -1.55 -18.15
N PRO A 302 13.80 -0.23 -18.36
CA PRO A 302 13.52 0.77 -17.32
C PRO A 302 12.07 0.72 -16.80
N ASP A 303 11.10 0.45 -17.68
CA ASP A 303 9.69 0.34 -17.31
C ASP A 303 9.44 -0.78 -16.28
N TRP A 304 10.09 -1.92 -16.43
CA TRP A 304 10.01 -2.99 -15.45
C TRP A 304 10.77 -2.64 -14.16
N ARG A 305 11.96 -2.04 -14.25
CA ARG A 305 12.75 -1.62 -13.08
C ARG A 305 11.96 -0.68 -12.17
N TRP A 306 11.28 0.30 -12.77
CA TRP A 306 10.40 1.21 -12.04
C TRP A 306 9.20 0.50 -11.42
N LEU A 307 8.56 -0.44 -12.13
CA LEU A 307 7.48 -1.24 -11.53
C LEU A 307 7.99 -2.03 -10.32
N HIS A 308 9.15 -2.65 -10.46
CA HIS A 308 9.76 -3.50 -9.46
C HIS A 308 10.18 -2.74 -8.20
N VAL A 309 10.51 -1.43 -8.30
CA VAL A 309 10.67 -0.55 -7.12
C VAL A 309 9.41 -0.58 -6.24
N GLY A 310 8.24 -0.43 -6.85
CA GLY A 310 6.97 -0.49 -6.12
C GLY A 310 6.71 -1.86 -5.50
N GLU A 311 7.16 -2.93 -6.17
CA GLU A 311 7.03 -4.30 -5.66
C GLU A 311 7.90 -4.52 -4.43
N ILE A 312 9.17 -4.10 -4.47
CA ILE A 312 10.10 -4.14 -3.34
C ILE A 312 9.50 -3.40 -2.13
N ALA A 313 8.92 -2.21 -2.35
CA ALA A 313 8.29 -1.46 -1.28
C ALA A 313 7.12 -2.24 -0.64
N ILE A 314 6.27 -2.88 -1.44
CA ILE A 314 5.14 -3.68 -0.94
C ILE A 314 5.61 -4.94 -0.19
N PHE A 315 6.69 -5.58 -0.62
CA PHE A 315 7.30 -6.68 0.15
C PHE A 315 7.68 -6.24 1.56
N TRP A 316 8.08 -4.98 1.74
CA TRP A 316 8.34 -4.41 3.07
C TRP A 316 7.07 -4.06 3.85
N LEU A 317 6.00 -3.64 3.18
CA LEU A 317 4.73 -3.35 3.83
C LEU A 317 4.10 -4.57 4.53
N VAL A 318 4.24 -5.77 3.96
CA VAL A 318 3.69 -7.01 4.54
C VAL A 318 4.19 -7.26 5.97
N PRO A 319 5.50 -7.36 6.25
CA PRO A 319 6.01 -7.55 7.60
C PRO A 319 5.78 -6.33 8.52
N VAL A 320 5.72 -5.11 7.98
CA VAL A 320 5.35 -3.91 8.75
C VAL A 320 3.95 -4.06 9.35
N LEU A 321 2.95 -4.37 8.53
CA LEU A 321 1.58 -4.57 8.98
C LEU A 321 1.45 -5.80 9.87
N PHE A 322 2.13 -6.91 9.53
CA PHE A 322 2.12 -8.11 10.34
C PHE A 322 2.66 -7.85 11.76
N MET A 323 3.77 -7.10 11.87
CA MET A 323 4.36 -6.73 13.15
C MET A 323 3.41 -5.89 14.00
N LYS A 324 2.72 -4.92 13.38
CA LYS A 324 1.71 -4.10 14.08
C LYS A 324 0.52 -4.94 14.53
N PHE A 325 -0.09 -5.70 13.61
CA PHE A 325 -1.37 -6.37 13.83
C PHE A 325 -1.27 -7.58 14.76
N TYR A 326 -0.21 -8.37 14.64
CA TYR A 326 -0.12 -9.67 15.32
C TYR A 326 1.01 -9.73 16.35
N CYS A 327 2.04 -8.90 16.22
CA CYS A 327 3.15 -8.89 17.17
C CYS A 327 3.08 -7.77 18.21
N ASN A 328 2.01 -6.95 18.20
CA ASN A 328 1.90 -5.74 19.04
C ASN A 328 3.14 -4.85 18.92
N ASN A 329 3.56 -4.56 17.67
CA ASN A 329 4.80 -3.86 17.32
C ASN A 329 6.12 -4.58 17.69
N GLY A 330 6.06 -5.76 18.34
CA GLY A 330 7.20 -6.66 18.59
C GLY A 330 8.21 -6.14 19.61
N VAL A 331 8.87 -5.00 19.31
CA VAL A 331 9.92 -4.38 20.12
C VAL A 331 9.40 -3.09 20.74
N ASN A 332 9.09 -3.11 22.04
CA ASN A 332 8.53 -1.95 22.76
C ASN A 332 9.32 -1.56 24.02
N ARG A 333 10.40 -2.27 24.33
CA ARG A 333 11.10 -2.19 25.63
C ARG A 333 12.16 -1.09 25.74
N PHE A 334 12.51 -0.42 24.64
CA PHE A 334 13.52 0.64 24.62
C PHE A 334 12.88 2.02 24.44
N SER A 335 13.71 3.05 24.29
CA SER A 335 13.22 4.39 23.92
C SER A 335 12.55 4.37 22.54
N LYS A 336 11.61 5.30 22.32
CA LYS A 336 10.84 5.39 21.07
C LYS A 336 11.74 5.38 19.81
N PRO A 337 12.82 6.18 19.69
CA PRO A 337 13.68 6.15 18.52
C PRO A 337 14.37 4.78 18.30
N VAL A 338 14.79 4.12 19.38
CA VAL A 338 15.44 2.80 19.32
C VAL A 338 14.44 1.72 18.91
N ASN A 339 13.23 1.73 19.48
CA ASN A 339 12.16 0.83 19.08
C ASN A 339 11.84 1.00 17.59
N VAL A 340 11.65 2.24 17.14
CA VAL A 340 11.36 2.56 15.72
C VAL A 340 12.46 2.06 14.79
N LEU A 341 13.73 2.29 15.14
CA LEU A 341 14.88 1.80 14.35
C LEU A 341 14.91 0.26 14.30
N LEU A 342 14.77 -0.42 15.44
CA LEU A 342 14.81 -1.89 15.50
C LEU A 342 13.64 -2.52 14.75
N ARG A 343 12.42 -1.99 14.89
CA ARG A 343 11.23 -2.45 14.13
C ARG A 343 11.43 -2.27 12.62
N THR A 344 12.05 -1.17 12.21
CA THR A 344 12.40 -0.90 10.80
C THR A 344 13.39 -1.94 10.27
N ILE A 345 14.49 -2.19 10.98
CA ILE A 345 15.50 -3.19 10.58
C ILE A 345 14.91 -4.60 10.53
N ILE A 346 14.14 -5.00 11.55
CA ILE A 346 13.51 -6.33 11.62
C ILE A 346 12.52 -6.52 10.47
N SER A 347 11.68 -5.51 10.19
CA SER A 347 10.72 -5.59 9.09
C SER A 347 11.38 -5.62 7.72
N MET A 348 12.49 -4.88 7.51
CA MET A 348 13.28 -4.95 6.28
C MET A 348 13.93 -6.34 6.10
N ALA A 349 14.51 -6.91 7.16
CA ALA A 349 15.07 -8.26 7.10
C ALA A 349 14.00 -9.31 6.78
N ALA A 350 12.82 -9.22 7.40
CA ALA A 350 11.68 -10.07 7.09
C ALA A 350 11.20 -9.90 5.64
N ALA A 351 11.25 -8.69 5.10
CA ALA A 351 10.90 -8.41 3.71
C ALA A 351 11.86 -9.10 2.73
N ILE A 352 13.16 -9.07 3.00
CA ILE A 352 14.18 -9.77 2.18
C ILE A 352 13.92 -11.28 2.19
N VAL A 353 13.63 -11.87 3.35
CA VAL A 353 13.29 -13.29 3.47
C VAL A 353 12.01 -13.61 2.69
N LEU A 354 10.96 -12.80 2.84
CA LEU A 354 9.70 -12.97 2.13
C LEU A 354 9.89 -12.86 0.61
N TYR A 355 10.65 -11.87 0.15
CA TYR A 355 11.02 -11.67 -1.26
C TYR A 355 11.73 -12.91 -1.82
N TYR A 356 12.76 -13.41 -1.13
CA TYR A 356 13.49 -14.61 -1.51
C TYR A 356 12.56 -15.83 -1.61
N VAL A 357 11.74 -16.08 -0.58
CA VAL A 357 10.80 -17.21 -0.54
C VAL A 357 9.77 -17.10 -1.67
N TYR A 358 9.26 -15.90 -1.92
CA TYR A 358 8.31 -15.65 -3.01
C TYR A 358 8.89 -16.03 -4.37
N TYR A 359 10.06 -15.50 -4.75
CA TYR A 359 10.65 -15.81 -6.05
C TYR A 359 11.06 -17.28 -6.18
N LYS A 360 11.36 -17.94 -5.05
CA LYS A 360 11.66 -19.38 -5.01
C LYS A 360 10.45 -20.29 -5.18
N THR A 361 9.28 -19.90 -4.66
CA THR A 361 8.15 -20.84 -4.47
C THR A 361 6.85 -20.43 -5.17
N SER A 362 6.70 -19.17 -5.55
CA SER A 362 5.46 -18.61 -6.13
C SER A 362 4.94 -19.39 -7.34
N HIS A 363 5.81 -19.86 -8.22
CA HIS A 363 5.40 -20.63 -9.40
C HIS A 363 4.75 -21.98 -9.07
N PHE A 364 5.16 -22.61 -7.96
CA PHE A 364 4.51 -23.83 -7.48
C PHE A 364 3.23 -23.51 -6.71
N LEU A 365 3.32 -22.58 -5.76
CA LEU A 365 2.25 -22.31 -4.81
C LEU A 365 1.11 -21.49 -5.44
N LEU A 366 1.45 -20.40 -6.13
CA LEU A 366 0.51 -19.37 -6.62
C LEU A 366 0.20 -19.48 -8.12
N GLY A 367 0.86 -20.40 -8.84
CA GLY A 367 0.63 -20.63 -10.27
C GLY A 367 1.23 -19.57 -11.18
N THR A 368 2.06 -18.68 -10.62
CA THR A 368 2.76 -17.65 -11.39
C THR A 368 3.89 -18.25 -12.22
N GLN A 369 4.43 -17.49 -13.16
CA GLN A 369 5.57 -17.94 -13.94
C GLN A 369 6.89 -17.72 -13.18
N LYS A 370 7.96 -18.38 -13.63
CA LYS A 370 9.30 -18.26 -13.05
C LYS A 370 10.09 -17.18 -13.80
N GLY A 371 10.56 -16.14 -13.10
CA GLY A 371 11.56 -15.19 -13.57
C GLY A 371 11.32 -13.77 -13.05
N PHE A 372 12.36 -13.11 -12.52
CA PHE A 372 12.22 -11.78 -11.90
C PHE A 372 11.38 -10.78 -12.71
N SER A 373 11.64 -10.73 -14.03
CA SER A 373 11.02 -9.81 -14.98
C SER A 373 10.09 -10.50 -15.99
N HIS A 374 9.58 -11.69 -15.65
CA HIS A 374 8.57 -12.36 -16.46
C HIS A 374 7.30 -11.48 -16.53
N PRO A 375 6.66 -11.26 -17.69
CA PRO A 375 5.57 -10.30 -17.82
C PRO A 375 4.25 -10.82 -17.25
N GLN A 376 4.25 -12.04 -16.74
CA GLN A 376 3.15 -12.63 -15.96
C GLN A 376 3.60 -12.85 -14.50
N GLN A 377 4.60 -12.10 -14.03
CA GLN A 377 5.06 -12.13 -12.66
C GLN A 377 4.89 -10.74 -12.07
N PHE A 378 3.76 -10.52 -11.39
CA PHE A 378 3.43 -9.30 -10.66
C PHE A 378 3.35 -9.59 -9.17
N PRO A 379 4.49 -9.72 -8.47
CA PRO A 379 4.55 -9.94 -7.02
C PRO A 379 3.68 -8.99 -6.20
N MET A 380 3.40 -7.79 -6.72
CA MET A 380 2.53 -6.87 -6.02
C MET A 380 1.12 -7.40 -5.77
N ILE A 381 0.55 -8.18 -6.71
CA ILE A 381 -0.81 -8.70 -6.62
C ILE A 381 -0.98 -9.64 -5.40
N PRO A 382 -0.20 -10.72 -5.24
CA PRO A 382 -0.34 -11.59 -4.07
C PRO A 382 0.03 -10.88 -2.76
N MET A 383 0.99 -9.95 -2.76
CA MET A 383 1.33 -9.21 -1.54
C MET A 383 0.18 -8.27 -1.11
N ILE A 384 -0.42 -7.52 -2.04
CA ILE A 384 -1.58 -6.67 -1.73
C ILE A 384 -2.80 -7.53 -1.36
N TRP A 385 -2.99 -8.67 -2.02
CA TRP A 385 -4.07 -9.58 -1.65
C TRP A 385 -3.92 -10.11 -0.23
N LEU A 386 -2.70 -10.50 0.17
CA LEU A 386 -2.40 -10.86 1.55
C LEU A 386 -2.65 -9.70 2.52
N ILE A 387 -2.25 -8.48 2.14
CA ILE A 387 -2.55 -7.27 2.93
C ILE A 387 -4.06 -7.10 3.08
N ASN A 388 -4.85 -7.26 2.03
CA ASN A 388 -6.30 -7.17 2.10
C ASN A 388 -6.89 -8.17 3.10
N VAL A 389 -6.41 -9.42 3.09
CA VAL A 389 -6.83 -10.43 4.07
C VAL A 389 -6.42 -10.02 5.50
N MET A 390 -5.22 -9.46 5.68
CA MET A 390 -4.79 -8.92 6.97
C MET A 390 -5.65 -7.74 7.44
N LEU A 391 -6.07 -6.85 6.53
CA LEU A 391 -6.95 -5.72 6.84
C LEU A 391 -8.35 -6.21 7.22
N ILE A 392 -8.93 -7.15 6.48
CA ILE A 392 -10.21 -7.77 6.84
C ILE A 392 -10.11 -8.42 8.23
N ASN A 393 -9.05 -9.21 8.45
CA ASN A 393 -8.87 -9.89 9.72
C ASN A 393 -8.69 -8.90 10.88
N TYR A 394 -7.81 -7.92 10.72
CA TYR A 394 -7.49 -6.99 11.79
C TYR A 394 -8.57 -5.93 11.95
N TRP A 395 -8.93 -5.18 10.91
CA TRP A 395 -9.89 -4.06 10.99
C TRP A 395 -11.34 -4.53 11.16
N PHE A 396 -11.77 -5.59 10.47
CA PHE A 396 -13.18 -6.00 10.49
C PHE A 396 -13.46 -7.12 11.50
N MET A 397 -12.52 -8.06 11.67
CA MET A 397 -12.67 -9.22 12.57
C MET A 397 -11.89 -9.11 13.89
N ASP A 398 -11.41 -7.92 14.26
CA ASP A 398 -10.68 -7.67 15.52
C ASP A 398 -9.51 -8.64 15.80
N GLY A 399 -8.87 -9.15 14.75
CA GLY A 399 -7.77 -10.11 14.89
C GLY A 399 -8.22 -11.50 15.38
N TRP A 400 -9.47 -11.91 15.18
CA TRP A 400 -9.90 -13.30 15.41
C TRP A 400 -9.05 -14.28 14.58
N PRO A 401 -8.70 -15.49 15.08
CA PRO A 401 -9.11 -16.11 16.33
C PRO A 401 -8.19 -15.85 17.53
N GLY A 402 -6.99 -15.29 17.34
CA GLY A 402 -6.00 -15.12 18.39
C GLY A 402 -6.20 -13.88 19.25
N TRP A 403 -7.03 -12.93 18.81
CA TRP A 403 -7.34 -11.70 19.54
C TRP A 403 -8.84 -11.56 19.83
N ARG A 404 -9.15 -10.72 20.82
CA ARG A 404 -10.49 -10.26 21.15
C ARG A 404 -10.47 -8.79 21.58
N LEU A 405 -11.61 -8.13 21.55
CA LEU A 405 -11.77 -6.82 22.17
C LEU A 405 -11.55 -6.92 23.69
N ALA A 406 -10.87 -5.92 24.25
CA ALA A 406 -10.69 -5.75 25.68
C ALA A 406 -12.06 -5.49 26.35
N GLY A 407 -12.25 -6.01 27.57
CA GLY A 407 -13.41 -5.66 28.40
C GLY A 407 -13.22 -4.32 29.11
N LYS A 408 -14.30 -3.72 29.64
CA LYS A 408 -14.25 -2.44 30.39
C LYS A 408 -13.22 -2.41 31.53
N ALA A 409 -13.00 -3.53 32.21
CA ALA A 409 -12.01 -3.64 33.29
C ALA A 409 -10.54 -3.71 32.80
N GLU A 410 -10.32 -4.05 31.53
CA GLU A 410 -9.00 -4.14 30.90
C GLU A 410 -8.61 -2.81 30.20
N GLU A 411 -9.53 -1.85 30.11
CA GLU A 411 -9.31 -0.53 29.49
C GLU A 411 -8.53 0.45 30.39
N GLU A 412 -8.57 0.28 31.72
CA GLU A 412 -7.95 1.19 32.71
C GLU A 412 -6.42 1.06 32.80
N VAL A 413 -5.82 0.01 32.23
CA VAL A 413 -4.36 -0.16 32.24
C VAL A 413 -3.76 0.40 30.95
N ALA A 414 -2.74 1.24 31.10
CA ALA A 414 -1.97 1.92 30.07
C ALA A 414 -2.62 3.18 29.45
N THR A 415 -2.63 4.25 30.24
CA THR A 415 -2.19 5.57 29.75
C THR A 415 -0.68 5.64 29.92
N GLU A 416 0.08 5.34 28.87
CA GLU A 416 1.48 5.77 28.81
C GLU A 416 1.47 7.24 28.41
N GLU A 417 1.84 8.12 29.34
CA GLU A 417 2.23 9.49 28.99
C GLU A 417 3.51 9.41 28.15
N ASP A 418 3.47 9.98 26.94
CA ASP A 418 4.62 10.08 26.04
C ASP A 418 5.58 11.14 26.62
N ASP A 419 6.29 10.81 27.70
CA ASP A 419 7.25 11.69 28.39
C ASP A 419 8.57 11.74 27.61
N PHE A 420 8.49 12.16 26.34
CA PHE A 420 9.67 12.57 25.60
C PHE A 420 9.89 14.07 25.83
N THR A 421 10.59 14.38 26.92
CA THR A 421 11.21 15.69 27.08
C THR A 421 12.23 15.91 25.96
N ASN A 422 11.91 16.85 25.07
CA ASN A 422 12.70 17.22 23.91
C ASN A 422 14.07 17.78 24.34
N LYS A 423 15.03 16.89 24.65
CA LYS A 423 16.44 17.24 24.70
C LYS A 423 16.93 17.26 23.27
N ASN A 424 16.68 18.38 22.61
CA ASN A 424 17.13 18.74 21.28
C ASN A 424 18.66 18.80 21.26
N SER A 425 19.32 17.64 21.28
CA SER A 425 20.76 17.55 21.15
C SER A 425 21.06 17.50 19.66
N LEU A 426 21.42 18.64 19.10
CA LEU A 426 21.99 18.75 17.74
C LEU A 426 23.06 17.67 17.50
N LYS A 427 23.81 17.28 18.55
CA LYS A 427 24.80 16.19 18.51
C LYS A 427 24.16 14.84 18.16
N GLY A 428 23.00 14.51 18.72
CA GLY A 428 22.30 13.26 18.41
C GLY A 428 21.84 13.20 16.96
N LEU A 429 21.35 14.32 16.42
CA LEU A 429 20.98 14.43 15.01
C LEU A 429 22.21 14.26 14.11
N LEU A 430 23.32 14.95 14.40
CA LEU A 430 24.56 14.85 13.65
C LEU A 430 25.13 13.42 13.64
N VAL A 431 25.14 12.75 14.81
CA VAL A 431 25.57 11.35 14.91
C VAL A 431 24.65 10.44 14.11
N GLY A 432 23.33 10.64 14.18
CA GLY A 432 22.36 9.88 13.38
C GLY A 432 22.57 10.04 11.88
N VAL A 433 22.82 11.26 11.40
CA VAL A 433 23.12 11.55 10.00
C VAL A 433 24.42 10.87 9.57
N LEU A 434 25.49 11.00 10.34
CA LEU A 434 26.78 10.35 10.03
C LEU A 434 26.67 8.83 9.98
N LEU A 435 25.97 8.22 10.94
CA LEU A 435 25.70 6.79 10.94
C LEU A 435 24.85 6.37 9.72
N GLY A 436 23.85 7.16 9.36
CA GLY A 436 23.04 6.93 8.17
C GLY A 436 23.88 6.94 6.88
N ILE A 437 24.81 7.88 6.75
CA ILE A 437 25.75 7.96 5.62
C ILE A 437 26.66 6.72 5.58
N ILE A 438 27.21 6.31 6.73
CA ILE A 438 28.05 5.10 6.81
C ILE A 438 27.25 3.87 6.39
N ILE A 439 26.05 3.69 6.94
CA ILE A 439 25.16 2.56 6.60
C ILE A 439 24.83 2.56 5.11
N TYR A 440 24.55 3.73 4.52
CA TYR A 440 24.30 3.85 3.08
C TYR A 440 25.47 3.30 2.25
N PHE A 441 26.70 3.75 2.52
CA PHE A 441 27.87 3.27 1.79
C PHE A 441 28.15 1.78 2.00
N VAL A 442 27.91 1.26 3.23
CA VAL A 442 28.01 -0.17 3.52
C VAL A 442 26.99 -0.96 2.68
N VAL A 443 25.73 -0.52 2.63
CA VAL A 443 24.70 -1.18 1.82
C VAL A 443 25.06 -1.15 0.34
N VAL A 444 25.50 -0.01 -0.19
CA VAL A 444 25.92 0.12 -1.59
C VAL A 444 27.09 -0.81 -1.91
N TYR A 445 28.08 -0.90 -1.02
CA TYR A 445 29.25 -1.75 -1.21
C TYR A 445 28.90 -3.25 -1.22
N PHE A 446 28.02 -3.70 -0.31
CA PHE A 446 27.65 -5.11 -0.19
C PHE A 446 26.47 -5.54 -1.08
N ALA A 447 25.70 -4.60 -1.63
CA ALA A 447 24.53 -4.90 -2.45
C ALA A 447 24.80 -5.88 -3.61
N PRO A 448 25.89 -5.75 -4.39
CA PRO A 448 26.17 -6.71 -5.48
C PRO A 448 26.42 -8.13 -4.97
N VAL A 449 27.08 -8.27 -3.80
CA VAL A 449 27.38 -9.57 -3.19
C VAL A 449 26.10 -10.21 -2.66
N VAL A 450 25.31 -9.45 -1.92
CA VAL A 450 24.01 -9.90 -1.40
C VAL A 450 23.07 -10.27 -2.54
N GLY A 451 23.04 -9.45 -3.60
CA GLY A 451 22.28 -9.72 -4.81
C GLY A 451 22.63 -11.08 -5.43
N LYS A 452 23.93 -11.36 -5.63
CA LYS A 452 24.38 -12.67 -6.14
C LYS A 452 23.97 -13.86 -5.27
N ILE A 453 23.97 -13.69 -3.94
CA ILE A 453 23.53 -14.74 -3.00
C ILE A 453 22.02 -14.97 -3.09
N LEU A 454 21.24 -13.90 -3.26
CA LEU A 454 19.78 -13.94 -3.29
C LEU A 454 19.20 -14.25 -4.67
N THR A 455 20.01 -14.29 -5.74
CA THR A 455 19.57 -14.70 -7.07
C THR A 455 19.18 -16.18 -7.08
N VAL A 456 17.88 -16.44 -6.90
CA VAL A 456 17.30 -17.80 -6.86
C VAL A 456 17.08 -18.38 -8.25
N ILE A 457 16.92 -17.50 -9.24
CA ILE A 457 16.65 -17.85 -10.63
C ILE A 457 17.92 -17.55 -11.42
N LYS A 458 18.67 -18.60 -11.74
CA LYS A 458 19.82 -18.55 -12.63
C LYS A 458 19.38 -18.64 -14.08
#